data_AF-A0A7K4HD43-F1
#
_entry.id   AF-A0A7K4HD43-F1
#
_cell.length_a   1.000
_cell.length_b   1.000
_cell.length_c   1.000
_cell.angle_alpha   90.00
_cell.angle_beta   90.00
_cell.angle_gamma   90.00
#
_symmetry.space_group_name_H-M   'P 1'
#
loop_
_entity.id
_entity.type
_entity.pdbx_description
1 polymer ?
#
loop_
_entity_poly.entity_id
_entity_poly.type
_entity_poly.pdbx_seq_one_letter_code
_entity_poly.pdbx_strand_id
1 'polypeptide(L)'
;MRILAIMGGPRKGYGTMIMQELEYQLKLLQEVEFEYLYLKDVHLEQCRGCHNCFFKGEDKCPVGKDDRDIIFNKIDQADGVIFMAPAYALHIPALMKNFFDRLSYIFHRPCFFEKIAIGVCNCGIADAKKVTNYFNQVANSWGFNFVHRLEIRTMPIEGAETKIVKKINTTCKVFLEALNGKRYQKPSLGSVLGFKVRKTQHKIARDETNADYKYWFEQGWLEDDKQYYFDTRIGISKRIIAGLLNLFLKPQFKKMFAGDPQHVYNQYLKLESLNFEIIA
;
A
#
# COMPACT_ATOMS: atom_id res chain seq x y z
N MET A 1 -19.19 8.39 -8.39
CA MET A 1 -17.85 7.84 -8.12
C MET A 1 -17.37 8.35 -6.79
N ARG A 2 -16.84 7.49 -5.92
CA ARG A 2 -16.44 7.83 -4.56
C ARG A 2 -14.92 7.94 -4.43
N ILE A 3 -14.46 9.08 -3.93
CA ILE A 3 -13.05 9.39 -3.72
C ILE A 3 -12.79 9.59 -2.23
N LEU A 4 -11.81 8.89 -1.70
CA LEU A 4 -11.36 9.01 -0.31
C LEU A 4 -10.00 9.70 -0.24
N ALA A 5 -9.93 10.86 0.39
CA ALA A 5 -8.68 11.54 0.72
C ALA A 5 -8.22 11.19 2.14
N ILE A 6 -7.13 10.43 2.25
CA ILE A 6 -6.50 10.08 3.53
C ILE A 6 -5.51 11.18 3.89
N MET A 7 -5.87 11.99 4.87
CA MET A 7 -5.13 13.18 5.30
C MET A 7 -4.18 12.84 6.46
N GLY A 8 -2.90 12.71 6.16
CA GLY A 8 -1.83 12.35 7.11
C GLY A 8 -1.17 13.51 7.84
N GLY A 9 -1.58 14.75 7.56
CA GLY A 9 -1.08 15.92 8.27
C GLY A 9 -1.67 16.02 9.69
N PRO A 10 -0.86 16.39 10.71
CA PRO A 10 -1.34 16.55 12.09
C PRO A 10 -2.22 17.79 12.30
N ARG A 11 -2.33 18.67 11.30
CA ARG A 11 -3.15 19.89 11.34
C ARG A 11 -3.89 20.10 10.03
N LYS A 12 -5.04 20.77 10.11
CA LYS A 12 -5.72 21.33 8.92
C LYS A 12 -4.91 22.55 8.46
N GLY A 13 -4.46 22.57 7.22
CA GLY A 13 -3.51 23.57 6.71
C GLY A 13 -3.33 23.46 5.20
N TYR A 14 -2.12 23.74 4.69
CA TYR A 14 -1.83 23.67 3.24
C TYR A 14 -2.29 22.38 2.58
N GLY A 15 -2.11 21.24 3.26
CA GLY A 15 -2.61 19.97 2.74
C GLY A 15 -4.12 19.95 2.52
N THR A 16 -4.88 20.48 3.46
CA THR A 16 -6.34 20.63 3.35
C THR A 16 -6.70 21.58 2.21
N MET A 17 -6.05 22.74 2.10
CA MET A 17 -6.32 23.70 1.03
C MET A 17 -6.06 23.11 -0.36
N ILE A 18 -4.94 22.40 -0.54
CA ILE A 18 -4.61 21.71 -1.79
C ILE A 18 -5.69 20.68 -2.15
N MET A 19 -6.17 19.92 -1.16
CA MET A 19 -7.17 18.90 -1.40
C MET A 19 -8.56 19.49 -1.67
N GLN A 20 -8.92 20.61 -1.05
CA GLN A 20 -10.15 21.36 -1.35
C GLN A 20 -10.14 21.92 -2.77
N GLU A 21 -9.01 22.48 -3.21
CA GLU A 21 -8.87 22.93 -4.60
C GLU A 21 -8.95 21.76 -5.57
N LEU A 22 -8.30 20.63 -5.26
CA LEU A 22 -8.39 19.42 -6.07
C LEU A 22 -9.83 18.88 -6.13
N GLU A 23 -10.55 18.83 -5.01
CA GLU A 23 -11.96 18.45 -4.96
C GLU A 23 -12.83 19.38 -5.82
N TYR A 24 -12.65 20.70 -5.68
CA TYR A 24 -13.37 21.68 -6.48
C TYR A 24 -13.16 21.45 -7.98
N GLN A 25 -11.90 21.31 -8.41
CA GLN A 25 -11.57 21.07 -9.82
C GLN A 25 -12.10 19.73 -10.34
N LEU A 26 -12.12 18.67 -9.51
CA LEU A 26 -12.75 17.41 -9.88
C LEU A 26 -14.27 17.57 -10.09
N LYS A 27 -14.95 18.24 -9.16
CA LYS A 27 -16.41 18.47 -9.22
C LYS A 27 -16.86 19.33 -10.39
N LEU A 28 -15.99 20.21 -10.91
CA LEU A 28 -16.24 20.95 -12.15
C LEU A 28 -16.20 20.04 -13.39
N LEU A 29 -15.45 18.95 -13.35
CA LEU A 29 -15.24 18.06 -14.50
C LEU A 29 -16.22 16.87 -14.51
N GLN A 30 -16.61 16.38 -13.33
CA GLN A 30 -17.48 15.21 -13.20
C GLN A 30 -18.14 15.15 -11.81
N GLU A 31 -19.31 14.53 -11.71
CA GLU A 31 -19.96 14.25 -10.44
C GLU A 31 -19.14 13.25 -9.60
N VAL A 32 -18.60 13.72 -8.48
CA VAL A 32 -17.80 12.93 -7.54
C VAL A 32 -18.28 13.14 -6.11
N GLU A 33 -18.40 12.03 -5.38
CA GLU A 33 -18.52 12.04 -3.92
C GLU A 33 -17.10 12.07 -3.36
N PHE A 34 -16.79 13.08 -2.54
CA PHE A 34 -15.44 13.31 -2.04
C PHE A 34 -15.45 13.31 -0.50
N GLU A 35 -14.74 12.36 0.09
CA GLU A 35 -14.67 12.18 1.54
C GLU A 35 -13.25 12.48 2.06
N TYR A 36 -13.17 13.23 3.15
CA TYR A 36 -11.92 13.46 3.87
C TYR A 36 -11.83 12.57 5.11
N LEU A 37 -10.77 11.77 5.18
CA LEU A 37 -10.41 10.99 6.37
C LEU A 37 -9.18 11.62 7.00
N TYR A 38 -9.38 12.37 8.07
CA TYR A 38 -8.30 12.98 8.82
C TYR A 38 -7.72 11.99 9.83
N LEU A 39 -6.48 11.51 9.59
CA LEU A 39 -5.82 10.55 10.48
C LEU A 39 -5.53 11.12 11.87
N LYS A 40 -5.58 12.45 12.04
CA LYS A 40 -5.49 13.10 13.37
C LYS A 40 -6.78 12.99 14.18
N ASP A 41 -7.91 12.70 13.53
CA ASP A 41 -9.25 12.69 14.11
C ASP A 41 -9.79 11.26 14.29
N VAL A 42 -9.07 10.25 13.82
CA VAL A 42 -9.41 8.84 14.02
C VAL A 42 -8.76 8.31 15.30
N HIS A 43 -9.46 7.43 16.00
CA HIS A 43 -8.88 6.63 17.06
C HIS A 43 -8.14 5.44 16.44
N LEU A 44 -6.86 5.63 16.11
CA LEU A 44 -6.01 4.56 15.58
C LEU A 44 -4.73 4.44 16.41
N GLU A 45 -4.71 3.44 17.28
CA GLU A 45 -3.61 3.17 18.20
C GLU A 45 -2.31 2.79 17.47
N GLN A 46 -1.18 2.83 18.19
CA GLN A 46 0.11 2.49 17.58
C GLN A 46 0.24 0.99 17.28
N CYS A 47 0.82 0.67 16.12
CA CYS A 47 1.14 -0.72 15.80
C CYS A 47 2.19 -1.28 16.77
N ARG A 48 1.92 -2.46 17.35
CA ARG A 48 2.83 -3.13 18.29
C ARG A 48 3.92 -3.97 17.62
N GLY A 49 3.97 -4.04 16.29
CA GLY A 49 4.95 -4.85 15.56
C GLY A 49 4.88 -6.36 15.82
N CYS A 50 3.80 -6.87 16.44
CA CYS A 50 3.72 -8.26 16.90
C CYS A 50 3.46 -9.32 15.82
N HIS A 51 3.25 -8.91 14.56
CA HIS A 51 2.98 -9.78 13.41
C HIS A 51 1.74 -10.71 13.47
N ASN A 52 0.92 -10.67 14.53
CA ASN A 52 -0.30 -11.48 14.63
C ASN A 52 -1.24 -11.30 13.42
N CYS A 53 -1.32 -10.09 12.86
CA CYS A 53 -2.14 -9.81 11.68
C CYS A 53 -1.66 -10.53 10.41
N PHE A 54 -0.41 -10.97 10.33
CA PHE A 54 0.11 -11.75 9.19
C PHE A 54 -0.17 -13.24 9.40
N PHE A 55 0.15 -13.74 10.60
CA PHE A 55 0.09 -15.17 10.89
C PHE A 55 -1.30 -15.67 11.27
N LYS A 56 -2.02 -14.92 12.12
CA LYS A 56 -3.28 -15.37 12.74
C LYS A 56 -4.52 -14.65 12.21
N GLY A 57 -4.32 -13.56 11.47
CA GLY A 57 -5.40 -12.70 10.97
C GLY A 57 -5.47 -11.37 11.70
N GLU A 58 -5.98 -10.36 11.00
CA GLU A 58 -6.10 -8.98 11.49
C GLU A 58 -7.05 -8.87 12.69
N ASP A 59 -8.02 -9.76 12.82
CA ASP A 59 -8.90 -9.88 13.99
C ASP A 59 -8.14 -10.28 15.27
N LYS A 60 -6.93 -10.83 15.15
CA LYS A 60 -6.05 -11.18 16.28
C LYS A 60 -5.06 -10.08 16.67
N CYS A 61 -5.26 -8.85 16.18
CA CYS A 61 -4.46 -7.71 16.60
C CYS A 61 -4.68 -7.41 18.09
N PRO A 62 -3.61 -7.35 18.93
CA PRO A 62 -3.75 -7.17 20.38
C PRO A 62 -4.09 -5.73 20.81
N VAL A 63 -4.16 -4.80 19.85
CA VAL A 63 -4.62 -3.42 20.07
C VAL A 63 -6.10 -3.40 20.49
N GLY A 64 -6.89 -4.38 20.04
CA GLY A 64 -8.33 -4.43 20.33
C GLY A 64 -9.15 -3.61 19.32
N LYS A 65 -10.27 -3.04 19.78
CA LYS A 65 -11.20 -2.28 18.95
C LYS A 65 -10.75 -0.83 18.82
N ASP A 66 -10.49 -0.40 17.59
CA ASP A 66 -10.27 0.98 17.22
C ASP A 66 -10.69 1.19 15.75
N ASP A 67 -10.38 2.33 15.15
CA ASP A 67 -10.92 2.72 13.84
C ASP A 67 -10.26 2.00 12.65
N ARG A 68 -9.36 1.03 12.85
CA ARG A 68 -8.66 0.33 11.75
C ARG A 68 -9.64 -0.23 10.71
N ASP A 69 -10.66 -0.96 11.16
CA ASP A 69 -11.60 -1.65 10.26
C ASP A 69 -12.55 -0.65 9.58
N ILE A 70 -12.89 0.45 10.25
CA ILE A 70 -13.65 1.56 9.66
C ILE A 70 -12.84 2.20 8.53
N ILE A 71 -11.55 2.46 8.76
CA ILE A 71 -10.65 3.02 7.75
C ILE A 71 -10.53 2.06 6.55
N PHE A 72 -10.32 0.76 6.81
CA PHE A 72 -10.27 -0.25 5.75
C PHE A 72 -11.55 -0.25 4.91
N ASN A 73 -12.72 -0.28 5.56
CA ASN A 73 -14.01 -0.29 4.86
C ASN A 73 -14.23 0.97 4.01
N LYS A 74 -13.77 2.14 4.46
CA LYS A 74 -13.83 3.38 3.65
C LYS A 74 -12.94 3.28 2.41
N ILE A 75 -11.75 2.68 2.54
CA ILE A 75 -10.88 2.41 1.39
C ILE A 75 -11.54 1.42 0.44
N ASP A 76 -12.15 0.36 0.97
CA ASP A 76 -12.82 -0.68 0.19
C ASP A 76 -14.05 -0.16 -0.58
N GLN A 77 -14.76 0.83 -0.02
CA GLN A 77 -15.90 1.47 -0.69
C GLN A 77 -15.51 2.56 -1.70
N ALA A 78 -14.24 2.97 -1.74
CA ALA A 78 -13.78 4.03 -2.65
C ALA A 78 -13.41 3.47 -4.03
N ASP A 79 -13.71 4.23 -5.08
CA ASP A 79 -13.21 4.00 -6.45
C ASP A 79 -11.77 4.54 -6.60
N GLY A 80 -11.50 5.66 -5.92
CA GLY A 80 -10.23 6.36 -5.94
C GLY A 80 -9.76 6.73 -4.53
N VAL A 81 -8.46 6.58 -4.28
CA VAL A 81 -7.83 6.94 -3.00
C VAL A 81 -6.72 7.96 -3.23
N ILE A 82 -6.72 9.01 -2.41
CA ILE A 82 -5.68 10.03 -2.41
C ILE A 82 -4.92 9.95 -1.10
N PHE A 83 -3.65 9.53 -1.16
CA PHE A 83 -2.75 9.60 -0.01
C PHE A 83 -2.16 11.00 0.06
N MET A 84 -2.55 11.78 1.08
CA MET A 84 -2.09 13.14 1.26
C MET A 84 -1.27 13.25 2.55
N ALA A 85 -0.02 13.69 2.46
CA ALA A 85 0.73 14.07 3.65
C ALA A 85 1.76 15.18 3.38
N PRO A 86 2.03 16.07 4.34
CA PRO A 86 3.17 16.95 4.26
C PRO A 86 4.49 16.18 4.41
N ALA A 87 5.58 16.68 3.83
CA ALA A 87 6.92 16.17 4.11
C ALA A 87 7.47 16.82 5.40
N TYR A 88 7.49 16.07 6.49
CA TYR A 88 8.06 16.48 7.78
C TYR A 88 9.30 15.63 8.09
N ALA A 89 10.38 16.28 8.51
CA ALA A 89 11.69 15.64 8.67
C ALA A 89 12.08 14.76 7.46
N LEU A 90 11.86 15.28 6.25
CA LEU A 90 12.19 14.62 4.98
C LEU A 90 11.40 13.32 4.70
N HIS A 91 10.28 13.11 5.38
CA HIS A 91 9.45 11.91 5.20
C HIS A 91 7.96 12.15 5.53
N ILE A 92 7.15 11.09 5.46
CA ILE A 92 5.75 11.13 5.90
C ILE A 92 5.64 11.35 7.42
N PRO A 93 4.58 12.00 7.91
CA PRO A 93 4.33 12.17 9.34
C PRO A 93 4.07 10.84 10.04
N ALA A 94 4.32 10.79 11.35
CA ALA A 94 4.12 9.60 12.18
C ALA A 94 2.69 9.03 12.09
N LEU A 95 1.65 9.89 12.01
CA LEU A 95 0.25 9.47 11.86
C LEU A 95 0.02 8.67 10.57
N MET A 96 0.55 9.17 9.44
CA MET A 96 0.46 8.47 8.15
C MET A 96 1.25 7.16 8.19
N LYS A 97 2.40 7.14 8.87
CA LYS A 97 3.20 5.91 9.03
C LYS A 97 2.46 4.88 9.88
N ASN A 98 1.85 5.30 10.99
CA ASN A 98 1.06 4.42 11.85
C ASN A 98 -0.14 3.83 11.09
N PHE A 99 -0.83 4.63 10.27
CA PHE A 99 -1.88 4.14 9.37
C PHE A 99 -1.40 2.98 8.49
N PHE A 100 -0.24 3.13 7.82
CA PHE A 100 0.32 2.04 7.03
C PHE A 100 0.77 0.83 7.87
N ASP A 101 1.31 1.06 9.06
CA ASP A 101 1.75 -0.02 9.95
C ASP A 101 0.59 -0.84 10.50
N ARG A 102 -0.54 -0.19 10.81
CA ARG A 102 -1.77 -0.84 11.30
C ARG A 102 -2.49 -1.64 10.23
N LEU A 103 -2.31 -1.30 8.96
CA LEU A 103 -2.81 -2.03 7.80
C LEU A 103 -1.70 -2.81 7.07
N SER A 104 -0.59 -3.09 7.75
CA SER A 104 0.57 -3.74 7.13
C SER A 104 0.28 -5.14 6.57
N TYR A 105 -0.77 -5.82 7.04
CA TYR A 105 -1.13 -7.14 6.54
C TYR A 105 -1.55 -7.13 5.07
N ILE A 106 -1.98 -5.97 4.56
CA ILE A 106 -2.34 -5.79 3.15
C ILE A 106 -1.10 -5.92 2.23
N PHE A 107 0.11 -5.68 2.74
CA PHE A 107 1.34 -5.98 1.96
C PHE A 107 1.50 -7.46 1.64
N HIS A 108 0.87 -8.35 2.43
CA HIS A 108 0.88 -9.79 2.25
C HIS A 108 -0.37 -10.27 1.50
N ARG A 109 -1.48 -9.59 1.76
CA ARG A 109 -2.82 -9.86 1.24
C ARG A 109 -3.37 -8.65 0.46
N PRO A 110 -2.76 -8.30 -0.69
CA PRO A 110 -3.22 -7.16 -1.49
C PRO A 110 -4.66 -7.37 -1.97
N CYS A 111 -5.46 -6.33 -1.99
CA CYS A 111 -6.90 -6.42 -2.29
C CYS A 111 -7.46 -5.25 -3.11
N PHE A 112 -6.70 -4.19 -3.37
CA PHE A 112 -7.22 -2.98 -4.01
C PHE A 112 -6.95 -2.89 -5.52
N PHE A 113 -6.94 -4.04 -6.23
CA PHE A 113 -6.53 -4.15 -7.64
C PHE A 113 -7.37 -3.34 -8.63
N GLU A 114 -8.61 -3.04 -8.27
CA GLU A 114 -9.54 -2.28 -9.12
C GLU A 114 -9.58 -0.79 -8.79
N LYS A 115 -8.83 -0.35 -7.78
CA LYS A 115 -8.90 1.01 -7.26
C LYS A 115 -7.75 1.84 -7.79
N ILE A 116 -8.03 3.11 -8.07
CA ILE A 116 -7.02 4.07 -8.52
C ILE A 116 -6.45 4.81 -7.31
N ALA A 117 -5.13 5.03 -7.29
CA ALA A 117 -4.48 5.82 -6.26
C ALA A 117 -3.62 6.96 -6.84
N ILE A 118 -3.56 8.07 -6.12
CA ILE A 118 -2.57 9.13 -6.34
C ILE A 118 -1.92 9.53 -5.00
N GLY A 119 -0.71 10.07 -5.09
CA GLY A 119 0.03 10.58 -3.94
C GLY A 119 0.16 12.10 -4.00
N VAL A 120 -0.26 12.80 -2.94
CA VAL A 120 -0.17 14.25 -2.81
C VAL A 120 0.78 14.58 -1.67
N CYS A 121 1.80 15.38 -1.96
CA CYS A 121 2.72 15.88 -0.94
C CYS A 121 2.91 17.37 -1.06
N ASN A 122 2.79 18.06 0.07
CA ASN A 122 3.25 19.44 0.21
C ASN A 122 4.53 19.49 1.05
N CYS A 123 5.50 20.31 0.65
CA CYS A 123 6.72 20.52 1.44
C CYS A 123 7.13 21.98 1.44
N GLY A 124 7.93 22.39 2.42
CA GLY A 124 8.62 23.67 2.36
C GLY A 124 9.69 23.64 1.27
N ILE A 125 10.85 23.07 1.62
CA ILE A 125 12.04 23.13 0.77
C ILE A 125 12.23 21.87 -0.09
N ALA A 126 12.24 20.67 0.50
CA ALA A 126 12.69 19.47 -0.20
C ALA A 126 11.78 18.24 0.02
N ASP A 127 12.10 17.15 -0.68
CA ASP A 127 11.64 15.77 -0.46
C ASP A 127 10.16 15.41 -0.67
N ALA A 128 9.39 16.25 -1.36
CA ALA A 128 8.05 15.86 -1.82
C ALA A 128 8.08 14.56 -2.66
N LYS A 129 9.10 14.40 -3.52
CA LYS A 129 9.29 13.19 -4.35
C LYS A 129 9.55 11.93 -3.53
N LYS A 130 10.28 12.04 -2.41
CA LYS A 130 10.57 10.88 -1.54
C LYS A 130 9.29 10.36 -0.89
N VAL A 131 8.44 11.28 -0.42
CA VAL A 131 7.11 10.96 0.13
C VAL A 131 6.19 10.34 -0.91
N THR A 132 6.03 10.94 -2.09
CA THR A 132 5.15 10.41 -3.13
C THR A 132 5.68 9.10 -3.74
N ASN A 133 6.99 8.89 -3.76
CA ASN A 133 7.60 7.58 -4.07
C ASN A 133 7.25 6.52 -3.03
N TYR A 134 7.21 6.87 -1.75
CA TYR A 134 6.78 5.96 -0.69
C TYR A 134 5.30 5.60 -0.86
N PHE A 135 4.42 6.57 -1.08
CA PHE A 135 3.00 6.30 -1.39
C PHE A 135 2.83 5.38 -2.60
N ASN A 136 3.58 5.61 -3.68
CA ASN A 136 3.57 4.73 -4.84
C ASN A 136 3.94 3.28 -4.48
N GLN A 137 4.99 3.08 -3.67
CA GLN A 137 5.41 1.75 -3.24
C GLN A 137 4.34 1.04 -2.40
N VAL A 138 3.77 1.74 -1.41
CA VAL A 138 2.71 1.18 -0.57
C VAL A 138 1.47 0.86 -1.40
N ALA A 139 1.00 1.81 -2.21
CA ALA A 139 -0.19 1.64 -3.04
C ALA A 139 -0.08 0.45 -3.99
N ASN A 140 1.03 0.33 -4.73
CA ASN A 140 1.27 -0.83 -5.60
C ASN A 140 1.35 -2.15 -4.79
N SER A 141 1.93 -2.13 -3.59
CA SER A 141 2.02 -3.32 -2.75
C SER A 141 0.67 -3.76 -2.19
N TRP A 142 -0.27 -2.83 -2.01
CA TRP A 142 -1.65 -3.12 -1.60
C TRP A 142 -2.58 -3.45 -2.78
N GLY A 143 -2.06 -3.36 -4.00
CA GLY A 143 -2.77 -3.71 -5.24
C GLY A 143 -3.29 -2.52 -6.04
N PHE A 144 -3.27 -1.29 -5.52
CA PHE A 144 -3.78 -0.13 -6.24
C PHE A 144 -3.07 0.11 -7.58
N ASN A 145 -3.85 0.64 -8.53
CA ASN A 145 -3.31 1.29 -9.70
C ASN A 145 -2.89 2.73 -9.35
N PHE A 146 -1.61 2.91 -9.01
CA PHE A 146 -1.07 4.24 -8.69
C PHE A 146 -0.68 5.01 -9.96
N VAL A 147 -1.36 6.12 -10.24
CA VAL A 147 -1.29 6.78 -11.57
C VAL A 147 -0.60 8.13 -11.58
N HIS A 148 -0.53 8.83 -10.44
CA HIS A 148 0.00 10.20 -10.44
C HIS A 148 0.54 10.66 -9.10
N ARG A 149 1.41 11.68 -9.15
CA ARG A 149 2.00 12.35 -7.99
C ARG A 149 1.81 13.85 -8.11
N LEU A 150 1.21 14.45 -7.10
CA LEU A 150 1.11 15.90 -6.98
C LEU A 150 2.09 16.39 -5.91
N GLU A 151 3.15 17.04 -6.36
CA GLU A 151 4.21 17.55 -5.50
C GLU A 151 4.20 19.08 -5.52
N ILE A 152 3.84 19.67 -4.37
CA ILE A 152 3.68 21.11 -4.19
C ILE A 152 4.69 21.63 -3.18
N ARG A 153 5.42 22.68 -3.58
CA ARG A 153 6.28 23.43 -2.66
C ARG A 153 5.47 24.62 -2.14
N THR A 154 5.36 24.74 -0.83
CA THR A 154 4.55 25.76 -0.13
C THR A 154 5.43 26.84 0.50
N MET A 155 6.58 27.14 -0.11
CA MET A 155 7.34 28.33 0.24
C MET A 155 6.51 29.58 -0.14
N PRO A 156 6.48 30.63 0.70
CA PRO A 156 5.75 31.86 0.41
C PRO A 156 6.49 32.65 -0.68
N ILE A 157 6.34 32.20 -1.93
CA ILE A 157 6.88 32.85 -3.12
C ILE A 157 5.70 33.45 -3.87
N GLU A 158 5.75 34.76 -4.09
CA GLU A 158 4.73 35.49 -4.84
C GLU A 158 4.55 34.92 -6.26
N GLY A 159 3.31 34.74 -6.69
CA GLY A 159 2.96 34.23 -8.03
C GLY A 159 3.07 32.71 -8.21
N ALA A 160 3.34 31.96 -7.14
CA ALA A 160 3.37 30.49 -7.19
C ALA A 160 1.98 29.85 -7.40
N GLU A 161 0.90 30.59 -7.14
CA GLU A 161 -0.49 30.14 -7.14
C GLU A 161 -0.89 29.57 -8.50
N THR A 162 -0.64 30.31 -9.58
CA THR A 162 -0.97 29.88 -10.95
C THR A 162 -0.31 28.55 -11.32
N LYS A 163 0.93 28.34 -10.86
CA LYS A 163 1.67 27.09 -11.08
C LYS A 163 1.10 25.94 -10.27
N ILE A 164 0.65 26.21 -9.04
CA ILE A 164 0.00 25.21 -8.17
C ILE A 164 -1.34 24.79 -8.79
N VAL A 165 -2.19 25.73 -9.16
CA VAL A 165 -3.48 25.45 -9.81
C VAL A 165 -3.29 24.66 -11.10
N LYS A 166 -2.31 25.04 -11.95
CA LYS A 166 -2.00 24.28 -13.18
C LYS A 166 -1.60 22.83 -12.90
N LYS A 167 -0.82 22.58 -11.84
CA LYS A 167 -0.47 21.22 -11.41
C LYS A 167 -1.69 20.45 -10.94
N ILE A 168 -2.54 21.05 -10.11
CA ILE A 168 -3.79 20.44 -9.62
C ILE A 168 -4.70 20.07 -10.80
N ASN A 169 -4.89 20.98 -11.75
CA ASN A 169 -5.73 20.72 -12.94
C ASN A 169 -5.19 19.56 -13.78
N THR A 170 -3.87 19.49 -13.96
CA THR A 170 -3.24 18.35 -14.64
C THR A 170 -3.48 17.05 -13.88
N THR A 171 -3.30 17.06 -12.56
CA THR A 171 -3.55 15.89 -11.70
C THR A 171 -5.02 15.45 -11.77
N CYS A 172 -5.99 16.37 -11.75
CA CYS A 172 -7.41 16.04 -11.85
C CYS A 172 -7.73 15.32 -13.16
N LYS A 173 -7.20 15.82 -14.29
CA LYS A 173 -7.39 15.18 -15.61
C LYS A 173 -6.85 13.76 -15.65
N VAL A 174 -5.60 13.55 -15.20
CA VAL A 174 -4.98 12.22 -15.16
C VAL A 174 -5.75 11.29 -14.23
N PHE A 175 -6.19 11.78 -13.07
CA PHE A 175 -6.91 10.96 -12.09
C PHE A 175 -8.29 10.56 -12.62
N LEU A 176 -9.06 11.48 -13.22
CA LEU A 176 -10.35 11.18 -13.83
C LEU A 176 -10.22 10.27 -15.05
N GLU A 177 -9.20 10.44 -15.89
CA GLU A 177 -8.95 9.54 -17.02
C GLU A 177 -8.72 8.09 -16.52
N ALA A 178 -7.89 7.91 -15.49
CA ALA A 178 -7.67 6.60 -14.89
C ALA A 178 -8.95 6.03 -14.24
N LEU A 179 -9.72 6.90 -13.58
CA LEU A 179 -10.99 6.60 -12.93
C LEU A 179 -12.16 6.41 -13.91
N ASN A 180 -12.03 6.72 -15.19
CA ASN A 180 -13.03 6.35 -16.20
C ASN A 180 -12.51 5.24 -17.14
N GLY A 181 -11.20 4.97 -17.10
CA GLY A 181 -10.55 3.95 -17.90
C GLY A 181 -10.43 2.59 -17.22
N LYS A 182 -9.55 1.75 -17.79
CA LYS A 182 -9.27 0.40 -17.27
C LYS A 182 -8.62 0.48 -15.89
N ARG A 183 -9.16 -0.28 -14.95
CA ARG A 183 -8.69 -0.29 -13.56
C ARG A 183 -7.35 -1.00 -13.35
N TYR A 184 -7.03 -2.00 -14.16
CA TYR A 184 -5.80 -2.77 -14.02
C TYR A 184 -4.64 -2.22 -14.86
N GLN A 185 -3.47 -2.10 -14.25
CA GLN A 185 -2.22 -1.85 -14.97
C GLN A 185 -1.59 -3.14 -15.46
N LYS A 186 -0.84 -3.05 -16.57
CA LYS A 186 0.07 -4.13 -16.98
C LYS A 186 1.16 -4.28 -15.93
N PRO A 187 1.32 -5.46 -15.30
CA PRO A 187 2.26 -5.60 -14.21
C PRO A 187 3.70 -5.43 -14.68
N SER A 188 4.52 -4.76 -13.86
CA SER A 188 5.96 -4.64 -14.08
C SER A 188 6.65 -6.01 -13.96
N LEU A 189 7.90 -6.14 -14.43
CA LEU A 189 8.66 -7.37 -14.20
C LEU A 189 8.79 -7.64 -12.69
N GLY A 190 9.17 -6.64 -11.89
CA GLY A 190 9.32 -6.77 -10.45
C GLY A 190 8.03 -7.26 -9.77
N SER A 191 6.87 -6.77 -10.20
CA SER A 191 5.57 -7.21 -9.66
C SER A 191 5.28 -8.69 -9.98
N VAL A 192 5.56 -9.13 -11.21
CA VAL A 192 5.41 -10.55 -11.61
C VAL A 192 6.37 -11.45 -10.83
N LEU A 193 7.62 -11.02 -10.66
CA LEU A 193 8.60 -11.76 -9.85
C LEU A 193 8.13 -11.84 -8.40
N GLY A 194 7.73 -10.73 -7.78
CA GLY A 194 7.22 -10.71 -6.40
C GLY A 194 6.04 -11.66 -6.18
N PHE A 195 5.06 -11.65 -7.10
CA PHE A 195 3.97 -12.63 -7.09
C PHE A 195 4.48 -14.07 -7.14
N LYS A 196 5.40 -14.37 -8.07
CA LYS A 196 5.94 -15.72 -8.23
C LYS A 196 6.72 -16.19 -7.00
N VAL A 197 7.54 -15.32 -6.40
CA VAL A 197 8.29 -15.59 -5.18
C VAL A 197 7.34 -15.97 -4.05
N ARG A 198 6.33 -15.15 -3.79
CA ARG A 198 5.37 -15.37 -2.70
C ARG A 198 4.49 -16.59 -2.93
N LYS A 199 4.02 -16.81 -4.17
CA LYS A 199 3.32 -18.04 -4.57
C LYS A 199 4.16 -19.28 -4.27
N THR A 200 5.43 -19.29 -4.66
CA THR A 200 6.33 -20.40 -4.40
C THR A 200 6.58 -20.60 -2.91
N GLN A 201 6.74 -19.52 -2.15
CA GLN A 201 6.89 -19.56 -0.70
C GLN A 201 5.67 -20.25 -0.05
N HIS A 202 4.45 -19.83 -0.35
CA HIS A 202 3.23 -20.46 0.18
C HIS A 202 3.07 -21.92 -0.25
N LYS A 203 3.45 -22.28 -1.48
CA LYS A 203 3.40 -23.69 -1.94
C LYS A 203 4.40 -24.59 -1.21
N ILE A 204 5.55 -24.06 -0.78
CA ILE A 204 6.58 -24.81 -0.03
C ILE A 204 6.24 -24.84 1.47
N ALA A 205 5.93 -23.68 2.03
CA ALA A 205 5.55 -23.50 3.43
C ALA A 205 4.03 -23.54 3.58
N ARG A 206 3.42 -24.66 3.17
CA ARG A 206 1.97 -24.85 3.28
C ARG A 206 1.58 -24.97 4.75
N ASP A 207 0.83 -23.98 5.23
CA ASP A 207 0.28 -23.94 6.58
C ASP A 207 -1.15 -23.41 6.53
N GLU A 208 -2.13 -24.28 6.74
CA GLU A 208 -3.55 -23.93 6.65
C GLU A 208 -4.03 -23.12 7.87
N THR A 209 -3.26 -23.08 8.94
CA THR A 209 -3.55 -22.24 10.11
C THR A 209 -3.09 -20.80 9.92
N ASN A 210 -2.21 -20.56 8.93
CA ASN A 210 -1.69 -19.24 8.61
C ASN A 210 -2.69 -18.41 7.79
N ALA A 211 -3.00 -17.21 8.27
CA ALA A 211 -3.98 -16.32 7.63
C ALA A 211 -3.55 -15.85 6.23
N ASP A 212 -2.27 -15.56 6.01
CA ASP A 212 -1.77 -15.21 4.67
C ASP A 212 -1.91 -16.39 3.70
N TYR A 213 -1.53 -17.60 4.10
CA TYR A 213 -1.70 -18.80 3.27
C TYR A 213 -3.17 -19.02 2.91
N LYS A 214 -4.05 -18.98 3.92
CA LYS A 214 -5.49 -19.17 3.73
C LYS A 214 -6.06 -18.16 2.73
N TYR A 215 -5.72 -16.88 2.88
CA TYR A 215 -6.13 -15.84 1.93
C TYR A 215 -5.64 -16.14 0.50
N TRP A 216 -4.37 -16.49 0.32
CA TRP A 216 -3.81 -16.82 -1.00
C TRP A 216 -4.46 -18.04 -1.64
N PHE A 217 -4.83 -19.03 -0.82
CA PHE A 217 -5.55 -20.22 -1.26
C PHE A 217 -6.98 -19.85 -1.72
N GLU A 218 -7.72 -19.09 -0.91
CA GLU A 218 -9.09 -18.65 -1.22
C GLU A 218 -9.17 -17.77 -2.47
N GLN A 219 -8.13 -16.98 -2.75
CA GLN A 219 -8.04 -16.17 -3.97
C GLN A 219 -7.68 -16.98 -5.24
N GLY A 220 -7.42 -18.30 -5.11
CA GLY A 220 -6.97 -19.14 -6.23
C GLY A 220 -5.54 -18.85 -6.69
N TRP A 221 -4.76 -18.05 -5.95
CA TRP A 221 -3.43 -17.61 -6.39
C TRP A 221 -2.36 -18.72 -6.36
N LEU A 222 -2.67 -19.84 -5.71
CA LEU A 222 -1.78 -20.99 -5.58
C LEU A 222 -1.94 -22.03 -6.71
N GLU A 223 -2.99 -21.93 -7.53
CA GLU A 223 -3.28 -22.77 -8.70
C GLU A 223 -2.14 -22.70 -9.73
N ASP A 224 -1.74 -23.80 -10.38
CA ASP A 224 -0.50 -23.81 -11.16
C ASP A 224 -0.49 -22.89 -12.40
N ASP A 225 -1.65 -22.73 -13.04
CA ASP A 225 -1.86 -21.89 -14.22
C ASP A 225 -1.99 -20.40 -13.88
N LYS A 226 -2.30 -20.03 -12.62
CA LYS A 226 -2.41 -18.62 -12.22
C LYS A 226 -1.09 -17.87 -12.35
N GLN A 227 -1.05 -16.85 -13.21
CA GLN A 227 0.20 -16.12 -13.54
C GLN A 227 0.37 -14.82 -12.76
N TYR A 228 -0.72 -14.25 -12.23
CA TYR A 228 -0.74 -13.00 -11.48
C TYR A 228 -2.01 -12.88 -10.63
N TYR A 229 -2.11 -11.85 -9.79
CA TYR A 229 -3.23 -11.63 -8.87
C TYR A 229 -4.61 -11.54 -9.56
N PHE A 230 -4.64 -10.99 -10.77
CA PHE A 230 -5.82 -10.85 -11.61
C PHE A 230 -5.50 -11.28 -13.05
N ASP A 231 -6.54 -11.49 -13.85
CA ASP A 231 -6.39 -12.01 -15.20
C ASP A 231 -5.81 -10.94 -16.12
N THR A 232 -4.57 -11.17 -16.55
CA THR A 232 -3.85 -10.25 -17.44
C THR A 232 -2.79 -10.99 -18.23
N ARG A 233 -2.55 -10.51 -19.46
CA ARG A 233 -1.54 -11.12 -20.34
C ARG A 233 -0.14 -10.78 -19.85
N ILE A 234 0.57 -11.78 -19.33
CA ILE A 234 1.99 -11.66 -19.00
C ILE A 234 2.84 -11.96 -20.23
N GLY A 235 3.71 -11.02 -20.61
CA GLY A 235 4.63 -11.17 -21.73
C GLY A 235 5.56 -12.38 -21.57
N ILE A 236 5.90 -13.03 -22.69
CA ILE A 236 6.68 -14.28 -22.73
C ILE A 236 8.02 -14.12 -22.00
N SER A 237 8.75 -13.03 -22.24
CA SER A 237 10.03 -12.75 -21.58
C SER A 237 9.91 -12.70 -20.05
N LYS A 238 8.87 -12.03 -19.52
CA LYS A 238 8.61 -11.97 -18.07
C LYS A 238 8.30 -13.36 -17.50
N ARG A 239 7.55 -14.19 -18.23
CA ARG A 239 7.24 -15.57 -17.83
C ARG A 239 8.49 -16.43 -17.74
N ILE A 240 9.39 -16.32 -18.73
CA ILE A 240 10.67 -17.04 -18.75
C ILE A 240 11.54 -16.63 -17.56
N ILE A 241 11.74 -15.32 -17.34
CA ILE A 241 12.55 -14.81 -16.23
C ILE A 241 11.98 -15.26 -14.88
N ALA A 242 10.66 -15.18 -14.70
CA ALA A 242 10.00 -15.64 -13.47
C ALA A 242 10.14 -17.16 -13.26
N GLY A 243 10.14 -17.95 -14.35
CA GLY A 243 10.40 -19.39 -14.32
C GLY A 243 11.82 -19.71 -13.87
N LEU A 244 12.83 -19.03 -14.41
CA LEU A 244 14.23 -19.20 -14.05
C LEU A 244 14.49 -18.83 -12.57
N LEU A 245 13.94 -17.71 -12.11
CA LEU A 245 14.03 -17.30 -10.71
C LEU A 245 13.51 -18.39 -9.75
N ASN A 246 12.40 -19.03 -10.13
CA ASN A 246 11.78 -20.07 -9.32
C ASN A 246 12.66 -21.32 -9.15
N LEU A 247 13.46 -21.67 -10.16
CA LEU A 247 14.40 -22.80 -10.08
C LEU A 247 15.49 -22.55 -9.03
N PHE A 248 15.94 -21.29 -8.91
CA PHE A 248 16.96 -20.89 -7.95
C PHE A 248 16.42 -20.77 -6.52
N LEU A 249 15.19 -20.25 -6.34
CA LEU A 249 14.62 -20.00 -5.02
C LEU A 249 14.04 -21.24 -4.34
N LYS A 250 13.50 -22.20 -5.10
CA LYS A 250 12.87 -23.41 -4.55
C LYS A 250 13.78 -24.17 -3.56
N PRO A 251 15.06 -24.48 -3.88
CA PRO A 251 15.95 -25.14 -2.94
C PRO A 251 16.21 -24.33 -1.67
N GLN A 252 16.35 -23.00 -1.80
CA GLN A 252 16.60 -22.09 -0.68
C GLN A 252 15.40 -22.07 0.27
N PHE A 253 14.18 -21.93 -0.25
CA PHE A 253 12.97 -21.98 0.57
C PHE A 253 12.78 -23.35 1.22
N LYS A 254 12.99 -24.46 0.51
CA LYS A 254 12.94 -25.80 1.12
C LYS A 254 13.90 -25.93 2.30
N LYS A 255 15.13 -25.43 2.15
CA LYS A 255 16.13 -25.41 3.23
C LYS A 255 15.70 -24.51 4.39
N MET A 256 15.15 -23.33 4.08
CA MET A 256 14.72 -22.34 5.07
C MET A 256 13.57 -22.84 5.94
N PHE A 257 12.57 -23.51 5.35
CA PHE A 257 11.43 -24.06 6.08
C PHE A 257 11.71 -25.46 6.66
N ALA A 258 12.72 -26.18 6.17
CA ALA A 258 13.08 -27.52 6.67
C ALA A 258 11.91 -28.54 6.75
N GLY A 259 10.87 -28.36 5.92
CA GLY A 259 9.66 -29.19 5.93
C GLY A 259 8.60 -28.78 6.96
N ASP A 260 8.88 -27.80 7.82
CA ASP A 260 7.95 -27.22 8.79
C ASP A 260 7.78 -25.71 8.54
N PRO A 261 6.64 -25.26 8.01
CA PRO A 261 6.35 -23.83 7.81
C PRO A 261 6.52 -23.00 9.10
N GLN A 262 6.26 -23.61 10.26
CA GLN A 262 6.38 -22.97 11.57
C GLN A 262 7.84 -22.81 12.01
N HIS A 263 8.77 -23.54 11.40
CA HIS A 263 10.19 -23.50 11.72
C HIS A 263 10.76 -22.09 11.68
N VAL A 264 10.46 -21.35 10.62
CA VAL A 264 10.94 -19.97 10.43
C VAL A 264 10.37 -19.04 11.50
N TYR A 265 9.07 -19.19 11.83
CA TYR A 265 8.45 -18.39 12.88
C TYR A 265 9.06 -18.68 14.26
N ASN A 266 9.27 -19.95 14.58
CA ASN A 266 9.92 -20.36 15.82
C ASN A 266 11.35 -19.84 15.90
N GLN A 267 12.08 -19.77 14.78
CA GLN A 267 13.39 -19.12 14.72
C GLN A 267 13.31 -17.62 15.03
N TYR A 268 12.33 -16.89 14.50
CA TYR A 268 12.14 -15.46 14.84
C TYR A 268 11.87 -15.27 16.33
N LEU A 269 10.94 -16.03 16.91
CA LEU A 269 10.65 -15.96 18.35
C LEU A 269 11.88 -16.30 19.19
N LYS A 270 12.68 -17.28 18.75
CA LYS A 270 13.94 -17.61 19.42
C LYS A 270 14.92 -16.43 19.37
N LEU A 271 15.06 -15.76 18.23
CA LEU A 271 15.92 -14.57 18.09
C LEU A 271 15.43 -13.42 18.98
N GLU A 272 14.13 -13.21 19.09
CA GLU A 272 13.53 -12.19 19.98
C GLU A 272 13.72 -12.52 21.46
N SER A 273 13.81 -13.82 21.80
CA SER A 273 14.08 -14.29 23.16
C SER A 273 15.56 -14.32 23.56
N LEU A 274 16.47 -13.92 22.65
CA LEU A 274 17.90 -13.93 22.95
C LEU A 274 18.21 -12.94 24.08
N ASN A 275 18.75 -13.46 25.18
CA ASN A 275 19.40 -12.64 26.18
C ASN A 275 20.87 -12.47 25.81
N PHE A 276 21.23 -11.31 25.28
CA PHE A 276 22.60 -11.00 24.87
C PHE A 276 23.59 -10.91 26.05
N GLU A 277 23.11 -10.81 27.30
CA GLU A 277 23.98 -10.85 28.49
C GLU A 277 24.55 -12.25 28.77
N ILE A 278 23.90 -13.30 28.27
CA ILE A 278 24.34 -14.70 28.47
C ILE A 278 25.24 -15.18 27.32
N ILE A 279 25.29 -14.42 26.21
CA ILE A 279 25.96 -14.80 24.96
C ILE A 279 27.33 -14.12 24.81
N ALA A 280 27.64 -13.13 25.65
CA ALA A 280 28.94 -12.44 25.73
C ALA A 280 29.85 -13.06 26.80
#